data_AF-A0A6L3EPQ5-F1
#
_entry.id   AF-A0A6L3EPQ5-F1
#
_cell.length_a   1.000
_cell.length_b   1.000
_cell.length_c   1.000
_cell.angle_alpha   90.00
_cell.angle_beta   90.00
_cell.angle_gamma   90.00
#
_symmetry.space_group_name_H-M   'P 1'
#
loop_
_entity.id
_entity.type
_entity.pdbx_description
1 polymer ?
#
loop_
_entity_poly.entity_id
_entity_poly.type
_entity_poly.pdbx_seq_one_letter_code
_entity_poly.pdbx_strand_id
1 'polypeptide(L)'
;MRILLQRVKNASVAVDGEVVGEIEAGLLLFVGFCRDDHGIDVERPASRVVDLRVFPDRDGRLQHSLAETGGGVLAVPQFTL
;
A
#
# COMPACT_ATOMS: atom_id res chain seq x y z
N MET A 1 -11.30 -5.24 -8.42
CA MET A 1 -10.18 -4.38 -7.98
C MET A 1 -9.01 -5.27 -7.58
N ARG A 2 -7.79 -4.90 -7.94
CA ARG A 2 -6.55 -5.59 -7.56
C ARG A 2 -5.61 -4.61 -6.86
N ILE A 3 -4.90 -5.09 -5.85
CA ILE A 3 -3.88 -4.33 -5.14
C ILE A 3 -2.60 -5.15 -5.14
N LEU A 4 -1.54 -4.59 -5.74
CA LEU A 4 -0.17 -5.08 -5.56
C LEU A 4 0.49 -4.24 -4.47
N LEU A 5 0.85 -4.89 -3.38
CA LEU A 5 1.44 -4.25 -2.20
C LEU A 5 2.93 -4.54 -2.14
N GLN A 6 3.71 -3.52 -1.79
CA GLN A 6 5.14 -3.61 -1.53
C GLN A 6 5.46 -3.01 -0.17
N ARG A 7 6.13 -3.77 0.69
CA ARG A 7 6.74 -3.21 1.89
C ARG A 7 7.98 -2.42 1.48
N VAL A 8 8.02 -1.16 1.86
CA VAL A 8 9.08 -0.23 1.45
C VAL A 8 9.76 0.39 2.67
N LYS A 9 11.04 0.76 2.50
CA LYS A 9 11.75 1.60 3.48
C LYS A 9 11.43 3.08 3.30
N ASN A 10 11.15 3.48 2.07
CA ASN A 10 10.62 4.77 1.64
C ASN A 10 10.01 4.58 0.24
N ALA A 11 9.10 5.47 -0.14
CA ALA A 11 8.58 5.56 -1.50
C ALA A 11 8.11 6.98 -1.80
N SER A 12 8.25 7.42 -3.04
CA SER A 12 7.75 8.71 -3.51
C SER A 12 7.23 8.62 -4.94
N VAL A 13 6.37 9.55 -5.29
CA VAL A 13 5.89 9.78 -6.66
C VAL A 13 6.22 11.21 -7.06
N ALA A 14 6.76 11.37 -8.26
CA ALA A 14 7.07 12.68 -8.84
C ALA A 14 6.37 12.85 -10.18
N VAL A 15 5.89 14.06 -10.45
CA VAL A 15 5.30 14.48 -11.73
C VAL A 15 6.09 15.69 -12.20
N ASP A 16 6.65 15.62 -13.41
CA ASP A 16 7.53 16.66 -13.97
C ASP A 16 8.72 17.04 -13.05
N GLY A 17 9.19 16.07 -12.25
CA GLY A 17 10.30 16.25 -11.31
C GLY A 17 9.91 16.74 -9.91
N GLU A 18 8.65 17.13 -9.70
CA GLU A 18 8.14 17.59 -8.40
C GLU A 18 7.50 16.44 -7.63
N VAL A 19 7.87 16.27 -6.35
CA VAL A 19 7.29 15.23 -5.49
C VAL A 19 5.86 15.61 -5.10
N VAL A 20 4.90 14.78 -5.50
CA VAL A 20 3.47 14.99 -5.21
C VAL A 20 2.94 14.07 -4.11
N GLY A 21 3.77 13.14 -3.64
CA GLY A 21 3.47 12.27 -2.51
C GLY A 21 4.66 11.42 -2.12
N GLU A 22 4.88 11.25 -0.83
CA GLU A 22 5.99 10.46 -0.30
C GLU A 22 5.64 9.86 1.06
N ILE A 23 6.31 8.75 1.37
CA ILE A 23 6.29 8.09 2.66
C ILE A 23 7.70 7.63 3.03
N GLU A 24 7.98 7.60 4.32
CA GLU A 24 9.11 6.86 4.88
C GLU A 24 8.77 5.35 4.91
N ALA A 25 9.05 4.65 6.02
CA ALA A 25 8.74 3.23 6.15
C ALA A 25 7.22 2.98 6.08
N GLY A 26 6.81 1.99 5.28
CA GLY A 26 5.40 1.71 5.09
C GLY A 26 5.10 0.79 3.91
N LEU A 27 3.97 1.08 3.25
CA LEU A 27 3.47 0.31 2.11
C LEU A 27 3.28 1.19 0.88
N LEU A 28 3.86 0.76 -0.24
CA LEU A 28 3.48 1.23 -1.57
C LEU A 28 2.41 0.30 -2.13
N LEU A 29 1.27 0.88 -2.54
CA LEU A 29 0.15 0.16 -3.12
C LEU A 29 -0.01 0.58 -4.57
N PHE A 30 0.11 -0.36 -5.50
CA PHE A 30 -0.40 -0.19 -6.85
C PHE A 30 -1.84 -0.69 -6.90
N VAL A 31 -2.79 0.19 -7.25
CA VAL A 31 -4.22 -0.08 -7.20
C VAL A 31 -4.79 -0.09 -8.61
N GLY A 32 -5.29 -1.25 -9.03
CA GLY A 32 -5.93 -1.47 -10.33
C GLY A 32 -7.44 -1.65 -10.20
N PHE A 33 -8.19 -0.96 -11.06
CA PHE A 33 -9.64 -1.08 -11.17
C PHE A 33 -10.02 -1.60 -12.57
N CYS A 34 -10.95 -2.54 -12.63
CA CYS A 34 -11.55 -3.08 -13.84
C CYS A 34 -12.91 -2.42 -14.11
N ARG A 35 -13.41 -2.55 -15.36
CA ARG A 35 -14.74 -2.01 -15.73
C ARG A 35 -15.87 -2.55 -14.86
N ASP A 36 -15.77 -3.80 -14.41
CA ASP A 36 -16.82 -4.46 -13.65
C ASP A 36 -16.74 -4.16 -12.13
N ASP A 37 -15.83 -3.29 -11.70
CA ASP A 37 -15.64 -2.92 -10.29
C ASP A 37 -16.66 -1.91 -9.75
N HIS A 38 -17.80 -1.75 -10.43
CA HIS A 38 -18.89 -0.88 -9.99
C HIS A 38 -19.49 -1.36 -8.68
N GLY A 39 -19.69 -0.44 -7.71
CA GLY A 39 -20.27 -0.75 -6.41
C GLY A 39 -19.36 -1.59 -5.50
N ILE A 40 -18.06 -1.67 -5.79
CA ILE A 40 -17.10 -2.35 -4.90
C ILE A 40 -17.02 -1.65 -3.55
N ASP A 41 -17.15 -2.45 -2.50
CA ASP A 41 -16.74 -2.09 -1.15
C ASP A 41 -15.21 -2.05 -1.08
N VAL A 42 -14.66 -0.82 -1.07
CA VAL A 42 -13.22 -0.56 -0.94
C VAL A 42 -12.72 -0.65 0.51
N GLU A 43 -13.62 -0.59 1.50
CA GLU A 43 -13.25 -0.60 2.91
C GLU A 43 -12.71 -1.98 3.32
N ARG A 44 -13.33 -3.05 2.82
CA ARG A 44 -12.90 -4.41 3.08
C ARG A 44 -11.46 -4.70 2.60
N PRO A 45 -11.06 -4.43 1.34
CA PRO A 45 -9.68 -4.60 0.91
C PRO A 45 -8.72 -3.61 1.57
N ALA A 46 -9.14 -2.38 1.87
CA ALA A 46 -8.31 -1.40 2.59
C ALA A 46 -7.98 -1.87 4.02
N SER A 47 -8.98 -2.32 4.79
CA SER A 47 -8.76 -2.88 6.12
C SER A 47 -7.83 -4.09 6.09
N ARG A 48 -8.02 -4.99 5.11
CA ARG A 48 -7.09 -6.13 4.90
C ARG A 48 -5.66 -5.70 4.64
N VAL A 49 -5.42 -4.60 3.93
CA VAL A 49 -4.06 -4.06 3.71
C VAL A 49 -3.45 -3.55 5.00
N VAL A 50 -4.22 -2.79 5.77
CA VAL A 50 -3.77 -2.20 7.05
C VAL A 50 -3.42 -3.29 8.08
N ASP A 51 -4.19 -4.38 8.11
CA ASP A 51 -4.04 -5.48 9.06
C ASP A 51 -3.05 -6.56 8.61
N LEU A 52 -2.55 -6.50 7.37
CA LEU A 52 -1.67 -7.51 6.82
C LEU A 52 -0.32 -7.55 7.57
N ARG A 53 0.05 -8.71 8.12
CA ARG A 53 1.31 -8.91 8.85
C ARG A 53 2.48 -9.10 7.89
N VAL A 54 3.05 -8.00 7.42
CA VAL A 54 4.18 -7.99 6.45
C VAL A 54 5.42 -7.29 6.96
N PHE A 55 5.40 -6.75 8.18
CA PHE A 55 6.54 -6.09 8.81
C PHE A 55 7.28 -7.05 9.75
N PRO A 56 8.62 -7.04 9.74
CA PRO A 56 9.41 -7.95 10.56
C PRO A 56 9.40 -7.54 12.04
N ASP A 57 9.43 -8.53 12.93
CA ASP A 57 9.82 -8.36 14.33
C ASP A 57 11.35 -8.27 14.50
N ARG A 58 11.83 -8.31 15.74
CA ARG A 58 13.27 -8.26 16.06
C ARG A 58 14.06 -9.46 15.52
N ASP A 59 13.41 -10.59 15.28
CA ASP A 59 14.01 -11.81 14.75
C ASP A 59 13.83 -11.93 13.22
N GLY A 60 13.28 -10.89 12.58
CA GLY A 60 13.05 -10.84 11.13
C GLY A 60 11.79 -11.56 10.67
N ARG A 61 10.95 -12.08 11.58
CA ARG A 61 9.71 -12.78 11.23
C ARG A 61 8.61 -11.78 10.93
N LEU A 62 7.85 -12.01 9.85
CA LEU A 62 6.76 -11.13 9.45
C LEU A 62 5.57 -11.29 10.40
N GLN A 63 5.52 -10.45 11.41
CA GLN A 63 4.54 -10.53 12.49
C GLN A 63 3.79 -9.23 12.66
N HIS A 64 4.29 -8.09 12.20
CA HIS A 64 3.65 -6.81 12.45
C HIS A 64 2.85 -6.30 11.25
N SER A 65 1.74 -5.64 11.54
CA SER A 65 0.89 -4.98 10.53
C SER A 65 1.27 -3.51 10.35
N LEU A 66 0.65 -2.84 9.37
CA LEU A 66 0.81 -1.40 9.21
C LEU A 66 0.25 -0.65 10.43
N ALA A 67 -0.92 -1.08 10.94
CA ALA A 67 -1.54 -0.50 12.12
C ALA A 67 -0.64 -0.59 13.36
N GLU A 68 0.07 -1.71 13.53
CA GLU A 68 0.99 -1.91 14.66
C GLU A 68 2.30 -1.10 14.51
N THR A 69 2.75 -0.87 13.27
CA THR A 69 4.03 -0.17 13.00
C THR A 69 3.89 1.35 12.85
N GLY A 70 2.68 1.86 12.58
CA GLY A 70 2.44 3.29 12.35
C GLY A 70 3.08 3.82 11.06
N GLY A 71 3.40 2.94 10.11
CA GLY A 71 4.02 3.31 8.84
C GLY A 71 3.08 4.07 7.90
N GLY A 72 3.66 4.68 6.87
CA GLY A 72 2.91 5.41 5.83
C GLY A 72 2.30 4.50 4.76
N VAL A 73 1.34 5.05 4.00
CA VAL A 73 0.82 4.41 2.79
C VAL A 73 0.93 5.38 1.62
N LEU A 74 1.52 4.91 0.52
CA LEU A 74 1.48 5.59 -0.76
C LEU A 74 0.68 4.74 -1.73
N ALA A 75 -0.51 5.20 -2.13
CA ALA A 75 -1.37 4.50 -3.08
C ALA A 75 -1.31 5.17 -4.46
N VAL A 76 -0.93 4.40 -5.47
CA VAL A 76 -0.72 4.85 -6.84
C VAL A 76 -1.67 4.08 -7.78
N PRO A 77 -2.50 4.77 -8.59
CA PRO A 77 -3.31 4.12 -9.60
C PRO A 77 -2.44 3.36 -10.63
N GLN A 78 -2.74 2.09 -10.89
CA GLN A 78 -1.97 1.24 -11.81
C GLN A 78 -2.92 0.43 -12.70
N PHE A 79 -3.17 0.91 -13.92
CA PHE A 79 -4.10 0.28 -14.87
C PHE A 79 -3.57 -1.00 -15.52
N THR A 80 -2.28 -1.33 -15.34
CA THR A 80 -1.66 -2.53 -15.93
C THR A 80 -1.74 -3.76 -15.01
N LEU A 81 -2.45 -3.68 -13.88
CA LEU A 81 -2.73 -4.79 -12.96
C LEU A 81 -3.99 -5.57 -13.38
#